data_AF-A0A226WYS2-F1
#
_entry.id   AF-A0A226WYS2-F1
#
_cell.length_a   1.000
_cell.length_b   1.000
_cell.length_c   1.000
_cell.angle_alpha   90.00
_cell.angle_beta   90.00
_cell.angle_gamma   90.00
#
_symmetry.space_group_name_H-M   'P 1'
#
loop_
_entity.id
_entity.type
_entity.pdbx_description
1 polymer ?
#
loop_
_entity_poly.entity_id
_entity_poly.type
_entity_poly.pdbx_seq_one_letter_code
_entity_poly.pdbx_strand_id
1 'polypeptide(L)'
;MTAIASRAGASIGSLYQFFPTKDRIAGALLESYLNILAETFHKLREAAPSLDVSLLASRLTRTFVKFRATHPAFAVLVETYSYALPRTMSIRESLRREIESVLAEVAPHLAPAEIAVRAAVIQQIMKAAVAVNGDTSIASRKAVMDELEGLMRHYLQDAIQRANRDTLTSS
;
A
#
# COMPACT_ATOMS: atom_id res chain seq x y z
N MET A 1 -22.92 -1.72 17.51
CA MET A 1 -22.69 -1.41 18.94
C MET A 1 -22.82 -2.67 19.77
N THR A 2 -24.02 -3.22 20.02
CA THR A 2 -24.21 -4.43 20.85
C THR A 2 -23.33 -5.62 20.47
N ALA A 3 -23.32 -6.04 19.20
CA ALA A 3 -22.48 -7.15 18.75
C ALA A 3 -20.96 -6.87 18.88
N ILE A 4 -20.55 -5.61 18.72
CA ILE A 4 -19.15 -5.19 18.86
C ILE A 4 -18.75 -5.25 20.34
N ALA A 5 -19.56 -4.69 21.22
CA ALA A 5 -19.35 -4.70 22.67
C ALA A 5 -19.26 -6.14 23.20
N SER A 6 -20.22 -7.00 22.82
CA SER A 6 -20.22 -8.42 23.21
C SER A 6 -18.96 -9.16 22.76
N ARG A 7 -18.55 -8.99 21.49
CA ARG A 7 -17.34 -9.64 20.96
C ARG A 7 -16.06 -9.10 21.58
N ALA A 8 -16.04 -7.83 21.99
CA ALA A 8 -14.89 -7.20 22.64
C ALA A 8 -14.83 -7.46 24.16
N GLY A 9 -15.83 -8.12 24.76
CA GLY A 9 -15.93 -8.26 26.22
C GLY A 9 -16.11 -6.92 26.94
N ALA A 10 -16.55 -5.87 26.24
CA ALA A 10 -16.73 -4.53 26.76
C ALA A 10 -18.20 -4.27 27.08
N SER A 11 -18.47 -3.39 28.06
CA SER A 11 -19.85 -2.93 28.28
C SER A 11 -20.30 -2.05 27.12
N ILE A 12 -21.58 -2.13 26.76
CA ILE A 12 -22.14 -1.28 25.71
C ILE A 12 -21.99 0.20 26.06
N GLY A 13 -22.15 0.57 27.34
CA GLY A 13 -21.97 1.93 27.83
C GLY A 13 -20.55 2.45 27.64
N SER A 14 -19.53 1.64 27.97
CA SER A 14 -18.13 2.02 27.73
C SER A 14 -17.83 2.22 26.25
N LEU A 15 -18.37 1.36 25.37
CA LEU A 15 -18.18 1.52 23.92
C LEU A 15 -18.78 2.83 23.40
N TYR A 16 -19.96 3.24 23.90
CA TYR A 16 -20.57 4.52 23.54
C TYR A 16 -19.80 5.74 24.07
N GLN A 17 -19.15 5.64 25.24
CA GLN A 17 -18.32 6.72 25.79
C GLN A 17 -17.12 7.03 24.89
N PHE A 18 -16.44 6.00 24.40
CA PHE A 18 -15.28 6.17 23.51
C PHE A 18 -15.69 6.38 22.04
N PHE A 19 -16.73 5.69 21.58
CA PHE A 19 -17.19 5.74 20.20
C PHE A 19 -18.72 5.90 20.15
N PRO A 20 -19.24 7.14 20.15
CA PRO A 20 -20.67 7.39 20.17
C PRO A 20 -21.44 6.80 18.97
N THR A 21 -20.75 6.60 17.83
CA THR A 21 -21.35 6.07 16.60
C THR A 21 -20.50 4.95 15.99
N LYS A 22 -21.13 4.09 15.17
CA LYS A 22 -20.41 3.05 14.40
C LYS A 22 -19.37 3.67 13.46
N ASP A 23 -19.65 4.84 12.91
CA ASP A 23 -18.76 5.57 12.01
C ASP A 23 -17.47 5.99 12.73
N ARG A 24 -17.57 6.37 14.02
CA ARG A 24 -16.39 6.68 14.85
C ARG A 24 -15.53 5.44 15.10
N ILE A 25 -16.16 4.28 15.32
CA ILE A 25 -15.44 3.00 15.42
C ILE A 25 -14.74 2.69 14.08
N ALA A 26 -15.48 2.78 12.98
CA ALA A 26 -14.95 2.49 11.65
C ALA A 26 -13.79 3.41 11.26
N GLY A 27 -13.93 4.72 11.56
CA GLY A 27 -12.87 5.71 11.37
C GLY A 27 -11.62 5.38 12.19
N ALA A 28 -11.76 5.10 13.48
CA ALA A 28 -10.62 4.75 14.34
C ALA A 28 -9.93 3.44 13.90
N LEU A 29 -10.71 2.44 13.50
CA LEU A 29 -10.16 1.19 12.98
C LEU A 29 -9.43 1.40 11.65
N LEU A 30 -10.00 2.21 10.75
CA LEU A 30 -9.38 2.53 9.47
C LEU A 30 -8.11 3.37 9.67
N GLU A 31 -8.09 4.29 10.63
CA GLU A 31 -6.89 5.03 11.02
C GLU A 31 -5.78 4.10 11.54
N SER A 32 -6.13 3.16 12.43
CA SER A 32 -5.20 2.15 12.91
C SER A 32 -4.60 1.32 11.76
N TYR A 33 -5.43 0.87 10.81
CA TYR A 33 -4.97 0.14 9.63
C TYR A 33 -4.03 0.96 8.75
N LEU A 34 -4.28 2.26 8.61
CA LEU A 34 -3.42 3.14 7.83
C LEU A 34 -2.09 3.40 8.52
N ASN A 35 -2.07 3.47 9.85
CA ASN A 35 -0.82 3.55 10.62
C ASN A 35 0.01 2.27 10.47
N ILE A 36 -0.63 1.09 10.47
CA ILE A 36 0.07 -0.19 10.21
C ILE A 36 0.66 -0.23 8.80
N LEU A 37 -0.09 0.24 7.79
CA LEU A 37 0.43 0.34 6.41
C LEU A 37 1.59 1.33 6.31
N ALA A 38 1.47 2.51 6.90
CA ALA A 38 2.54 3.51 6.93
C ALA A 38 3.82 2.93 7.56
N GLU A 39 3.68 2.28 8.71
CA GLU A 39 4.79 1.60 9.39
C GLU A 39 5.41 0.47 8.54
N THR A 40 4.58 -0.25 7.76
CA THR A 40 5.06 -1.28 6.83
C THR A 40 5.91 -0.67 5.72
N PHE A 41 5.48 0.46 5.15
CA PHE A 41 6.25 1.18 4.13
C PHE A 41 7.48 1.86 4.72
N HIS A 42 7.42 2.39 5.93
CA HIS A 42 8.56 2.97 6.63
C HIS A 42 9.69 1.93 6.79
N LYS A 43 9.37 0.75 7.32
CA LYS A 43 10.33 -0.36 7.41
C LYS A 43 10.86 -0.81 6.05
N LEU A 44 10.00 -0.82 5.03
CA LEU A 44 10.41 -1.17 3.68
C LEU A 44 11.39 -0.13 3.12
N ARG A 45 11.11 1.16 3.34
CA ARG A 45 11.94 2.29 2.94
C ARG A 45 13.32 2.21 3.57
N GLU A 46 13.40 2.01 4.88
CA GLU A 46 14.68 1.88 5.60
C GLU A 46 15.53 0.71 5.07
N ALA A 47 14.89 -0.41 4.75
CA ALA A 47 15.59 -1.57 4.21
C ALA A 47 15.96 -1.40 2.73
N ALA A 48 15.19 -0.63 1.95
CA ALA A 48 15.21 -0.64 0.49
C ALA A 48 16.61 -0.47 -0.15
N PRO A 49 17.50 0.42 0.33
CA PRO A 49 18.85 0.56 -0.24
C PRO A 49 19.73 -0.70 -0.14
N SER A 50 19.43 -1.58 0.81
CA SER A 50 20.19 -2.82 1.05
C SER A 50 19.58 -4.07 0.40
N LEU A 51 18.36 -3.95 -0.16
CA LEU A 51 17.65 -5.08 -0.75
C LEU A 51 18.07 -5.29 -2.20
N ASP A 52 18.17 -6.56 -2.61
CA ASP A 52 18.13 -6.89 -4.04
C ASP A 52 16.83 -6.38 -4.67
N VAL A 53 16.92 -5.87 -5.90
CA VAL A 53 15.77 -5.28 -6.61
C VAL A 53 14.62 -6.27 -6.81
N SER A 54 14.92 -7.57 -6.95
CA SER A 54 13.91 -8.63 -7.06
C SER A 54 13.17 -8.80 -5.74
N LEU A 55 13.87 -8.71 -4.61
CA LEU A 55 13.26 -8.78 -3.29
C LEU A 55 12.41 -7.54 -3.00
N LEU A 56 12.87 -6.34 -3.36
CA LEU A 56 12.08 -5.12 -3.25
C LEU A 56 10.80 -5.20 -4.11
N ALA A 57 10.93 -5.67 -5.35
CA ALA A 57 9.80 -5.86 -6.27
C ALA A 57 8.76 -6.83 -5.69
N SER A 58 9.22 -7.98 -5.18
CA SER A 58 8.33 -8.98 -4.56
C SER A 58 7.63 -8.43 -3.33
N ARG A 59 8.36 -7.69 -2.47
CA ARG A 59 7.79 -7.04 -1.28
C ARG A 59 6.72 -6.03 -1.66
N LEU A 60 7.01 -5.07 -2.54
CA LEU A 60 6.05 -4.07 -3.00
C LEU A 60 4.81 -4.71 -3.62
N THR A 61 4.99 -5.63 -4.57
CA THR A 61 3.88 -6.30 -5.28
C THR A 61 2.92 -6.98 -4.30
N ARG A 62 3.46 -7.63 -3.26
CA ARG A 62 2.66 -8.41 -2.31
C ARG A 62 2.17 -7.63 -1.09
N THR A 63 2.63 -6.40 -0.85
CA THR A 63 2.27 -5.63 0.37
C THR A 63 0.75 -5.52 0.55
N PHE A 64 0.01 -5.07 -0.48
CA PHE A 64 -1.45 -4.95 -0.36
C PHE A 64 -2.17 -6.30 -0.28
N VAL A 65 -1.64 -7.32 -0.96
CA VAL A 65 -2.20 -8.69 -0.89
C VAL A 65 -2.12 -9.21 0.54
N LYS A 66 -0.93 -9.18 1.14
CA LYS A 66 -0.69 -9.60 2.53
C LYS A 66 -1.51 -8.77 3.50
N PHE A 67 -1.53 -7.45 3.32
CA PHE A 67 -2.26 -6.56 4.20
C PHE A 67 -3.77 -6.85 4.21
N ARG A 68 -4.38 -7.07 3.03
CA ARG A 68 -5.80 -7.41 2.91
C ARG A 68 -6.13 -8.81 3.43
N ALA A 69 -5.21 -9.77 3.31
CA ALA A 69 -5.37 -11.09 3.90
C ALA A 69 -5.40 -11.03 5.43
N THR A 70 -4.54 -10.22 6.05
CA THR A 70 -4.50 -10.02 7.51
C THR A 70 -5.65 -9.14 8.00
N HIS A 71 -6.08 -8.15 7.20
CA HIS A 71 -7.11 -7.17 7.56
C HIS A 71 -8.26 -7.19 6.54
N PRO A 72 -9.09 -8.25 6.52
CA PRO A 72 -10.13 -8.44 5.50
C PRO A 72 -11.17 -7.31 5.47
N ALA A 73 -11.40 -6.64 6.61
CA ALA A 73 -12.32 -5.51 6.70
C ALA A 73 -11.79 -4.23 6.01
N PHE A 74 -10.50 -4.14 5.69
CA PHE A 74 -9.88 -2.91 5.19
C PHE A 74 -10.54 -2.40 3.90
N ALA A 75 -10.82 -3.29 2.93
CA ALA A 75 -11.41 -2.88 1.65
C ALA A 75 -12.79 -2.23 1.83
N VAL A 76 -13.65 -2.89 2.61
CA VAL A 76 -15.00 -2.37 2.93
C VAL A 76 -14.91 -1.09 3.76
N LEU A 77 -13.98 -1.00 4.71
CA LEU A 77 -13.79 0.23 5.50
C LEU A 77 -13.34 1.40 4.64
N VAL A 78 -12.43 1.20 3.69
CA VAL A 78 -12.02 2.24 2.74
C VAL A 78 -13.19 2.64 1.85
N GLU A 79 -13.94 1.69 1.31
CA GLU A 79 -15.06 1.99 0.41
C GLU A 79 -16.20 2.73 1.13
N THR A 80 -16.59 2.25 2.29
CA THR A 80 -17.77 2.73 3.00
C THR A 80 -17.48 3.88 3.96
N TYR A 81 -16.32 3.90 4.62
CA TYR A 81 -16.05 4.79 5.77
C TYR A 81 -14.90 5.77 5.56
N SER A 82 -14.39 5.94 4.33
CA SER A 82 -13.35 6.95 4.07
C SER A 82 -13.75 8.36 4.52
N TYR A 83 -15.05 8.71 4.44
CA TYR A 83 -15.57 10.02 4.86
C TYR A 83 -15.47 10.26 6.38
N ALA A 84 -15.37 9.19 7.17
CA ALA A 84 -15.33 9.27 8.62
C ALA A 84 -13.94 9.69 9.15
N LEU A 85 -12.93 9.72 8.28
CA LEU A 85 -11.59 10.19 8.62
C LEU A 85 -11.44 11.69 8.37
N PRO A 86 -11.01 12.48 9.36
CA PRO A 86 -10.72 13.90 9.17
C PRO A 86 -9.33 14.08 8.54
N ARG A 87 -9.20 13.81 7.23
CA ARG A 87 -7.93 13.98 6.51
C ARG A 87 -7.98 15.07 5.44
N THR A 88 -6.85 15.73 5.24
CA THR A 88 -6.61 16.67 4.13
C THR A 88 -6.34 15.96 2.80
N MET A 89 -5.88 14.72 2.83
CA MET A 89 -5.58 13.89 1.67
C MET A 89 -6.39 12.60 1.66
N SER A 90 -6.70 12.11 0.47
CA SER A 90 -7.35 10.80 0.34
C SER A 90 -6.41 9.68 0.77
N ILE A 91 -6.98 8.58 1.28
CA ILE A 91 -6.23 7.36 1.63
C ILE A 91 -5.35 6.88 0.47
N ARG A 92 -5.87 6.96 -0.75
CA ARG A 92 -5.17 6.53 -1.97
C ARG A 92 -3.95 7.40 -2.27
N GLU A 93 -4.02 8.68 -1.93
CA GLU A 93 -2.90 9.62 -2.05
C GLU A 93 -1.87 9.38 -0.95
N SER A 94 -2.30 9.21 0.31
CA SER A 94 -1.38 8.90 1.42
C SER A 94 -0.54 7.64 1.13
N LEU A 95 -1.18 6.55 0.69
CA LEU A 95 -0.46 5.32 0.32
C LEU A 95 0.47 5.51 -0.88
N ARG A 96 0.19 6.46 -1.78
CA ARG A 96 1.07 6.76 -2.90
C ARG A 96 2.33 7.48 -2.42
N ARG A 97 2.21 8.43 -1.49
CA ARG A 97 3.36 9.11 -0.88
C ARG A 97 4.30 8.16 -0.12
N GLU A 98 3.76 7.11 0.49
CA GLU A 98 4.58 6.06 1.09
C GLU A 98 5.41 5.32 0.03
N ILE A 99 4.81 5.00 -1.12
CA ILE A 99 5.52 4.38 -2.26
C ILE A 99 6.56 5.35 -2.84
N GLU A 100 6.22 6.63 -3.00
CA GLU A 100 7.16 7.67 -3.43
C GLU A 100 8.38 7.73 -2.51
N SER A 101 8.16 7.64 -1.19
CA SER A 101 9.22 7.67 -0.19
C SER A 101 10.13 6.44 -0.28
N VAL A 102 9.60 5.25 -0.56
CA VAL A 102 10.42 4.05 -0.83
C VAL A 102 11.23 4.23 -2.12
N LEU A 103 10.61 4.76 -3.18
CA LEU A 103 11.26 4.91 -4.48
C LEU A 103 12.39 5.96 -4.42
N ALA A 104 12.21 7.04 -3.66
CA ALA A 104 13.22 8.07 -3.47
C ALA A 104 14.52 7.55 -2.84
N GLU A 105 14.45 6.52 -1.98
CA GLU A 105 15.65 5.91 -1.37
C GLU A 105 16.48 5.10 -2.37
N VAL A 106 15.83 4.42 -3.32
CA VAL A 106 16.51 3.52 -4.26
C VAL A 106 16.84 4.19 -5.59
N ALA A 107 16.16 5.29 -5.92
CA ALA A 107 16.39 6.07 -7.13
C ALA A 107 16.50 7.58 -6.80
N PRO A 108 17.44 8.00 -5.93
CA PRO A 108 17.55 9.38 -5.46
C PRO A 108 17.93 10.39 -6.55
N HIS A 109 18.35 9.90 -7.72
CA HIS A 109 18.70 10.71 -8.88
C HIS A 109 17.49 11.15 -9.71
N LEU A 110 16.32 10.52 -9.53
CA LEU A 110 15.11 10.89 -10.26
C LEU A 110 14.52 12.18 -9.73
N ALA A 111 14.02 13.03 -10.64
CA ALA A 111 13.30 14.24 -10.24
C ALA A 111 12.01 13.88 -9.48
N PRO A 112 11.56 14.71 -8.52
CA PRO A 112 10.35 14.44 -7.73
C PRO A 112 9.10 14.17 -8.58
N ALA A 113 8.95 14.85 -9.72
CA ALA A 113 7.84 14.63 -10.64
C ALA A 113 7.89 13.23 -11.29
N GLU A 114 9.07 12.72 -11.62
CA GLU A 114 9.23 11.36 -12.15
C GLU A 114 8.97 10.31 -11.08
N ILE A 115 9.44 10.54 -9.84
CA ILE A 115 9.14 9.68 -8.69
C ILE A 115 7.61 9.58 -8.50
N ALA A 116 6.89 10.69 -8.54
CA ALA A 116 5.43 10.71 -8.38
C ALA A 116 4.71 9.89 -9.46
N VAL A 117 5.11 10.03 -10.74
CA VAL A 117 4.55 9.24 -11.85
C VAL A 117 4.84 7.76 -11.67
N ARG A 118 6.09 7.41 -11.35
CA ARG A 118 6.49 6.01 -11.15
C ARG A 118 5.80 5.36 -9.96
N ALA A 119 5.67 6.07 -8.84
CA ALA A 119 4.94 5.60 -7.68
C ALA A 119 3.45 5.37 -7.99
N ALA A 120 2.84 6.20 -8.83
CA ALA A 120 1.48 5.97 -9.31
C ALA A 120 1.36 4.67 -10.12
N VAL A 121 2.32 4.37 -10.99
CA VAL A 121 2.38 3.10 -11.75
C VAL A 121 2.58 1.90 -10.83
N ILE A 122 3.55 1.97 -9.91
CA ILE A 122 3.80 0.94 -8.89
C ILE A 122 2.52 0.66 -8.11
N GLN A 123 1.79 1.71 -7.70
CA GLN A 123 0.51 1.56 -7.00
C GLN A 123 -0.53 0.79 -7.83
N GLN A 124 -0.58 0.98 -9.16
CA GLN A 124 -1.50 0.21 -10.01
C GLN A 124 -1.08 -1.26 -10.14
N ILE A 125 0.22 -1.55 -10.25
CA ILE A 125 0.71 -2.94 -10.26
C ILE A 125 0.34 -3.65 -8.95
N MET A 126 0.50 -2.97 -7.81
CA MET A 126 0.09 -3.51 -6.51
C MET A 126 -1.43 -3.77 -6.41
N LYS A 127 -2.27 -2.93 -7.02
CA LYS A 127 -3.72 -3.16 -7.10
C LYS A 127 -4.06 -4.32 -8.02
N ALA A 128 -3.35 -4.48 -9.14
CA ALA A 128 -3.49 -5.62 -10.02
C ALA A 128 -3.17 -6.93 -9.28
N ALA A 129 -2.11 -6.95 -8.46
CA ALA A 129 -1.78 -8.10 -7.63
C ALA A 129 -2.92 -8.47 -6.66
N VAL A 130 -3.58 -7.48 -6.05
CA VAL A 130 -4.78 -7.70 -5.22
C VAL A 130 -5.93 -8.29 -6.02
N ALA A 131 -6.22 -7.75 -7.22
CA ALA A 131 -7.29 -8.24 -8.07
C ALA A 131 -7.05 -9.69 -8.50
N VAL A 132 -5.85 -9.99 -9.01
CA VAL A 132 -5.43 -11.34 -9.42
C VAL A 132 -5.52 -12.33 -8.26
N ASN A 133 -5.11 -11.94 -7.05
CA ASN A 133 -5.17 -12.82 -5.90
C ASN A 133 -6.62 -13.22 -5.55
N GLY A 134 -7.57 -12.30 -5.71
CA GLY A 134 -8.99 -12.52 -5.43
C GLY A 134 -9.79 -13.17 -6.56
N ASP A 135 -9.29 -13.17 -7.79
CA ASP A 135 -10.02 -13.63 -8.97
C ASP A 135 -9.86 -15.15 -9.17
N THR A 136 -10.91 -15.90 -8.81
CA THR A 136 -10.94 -17.37 -8.94
C THR A 136 -11.11 -17.86 -10.37
N SER A 137 -11.43 -16.99 -11.34
CA SER A 137 -11.58 -17.35 -12.75
C SER A 137 -10.23 -17.49 -13.48
N ILE A 138 -9.15 -16.91 -12.92
CA ILE A 138 -7.81 -16.99 -13.49
C ILE A 138 -7.25 -18.40 -13.31
N ALA A 139 -7.04 -19.10 -14.43
CA ALA A 139 -6.57 -20.49 -14.46
C ALA A 139 -5.29 -20.74 -13.64
N SER A 140 -4.32 -19.81 -13.70
CA SER A 140 -3.12 -19.85 -12.85
C SER A 140 -2.83 -18.48 -12.23
N ARG A 141 -3.48 -18.18 -11.10
CA ARG A 141 -3.20 -16.97 -10.29
C ARG A 141 -1.73 -16.84 -9.91
N LYS A 142 -1.06 -17.97 -9.67
CA LYS A 142 0.37 -17.99 -9.35
C LYS A 142 1.21 -17.47 -10.53
N ALA A 143 1.01 -18.01 -11.73
CA ALA A 143 1.76 -17.57 -12.91
C ALA A 143 1.55 -16.08 -13.20
N VAL A 144 0.31 -15.58 -13.09
CA VAL A 144 0.02 -14.14 -13.27
C VAL A 144 0.68 -13.29 -12.18
N MET A 145 0.74 -13.77 -10.93
CA MET A 145 1.46 -13.09 -9.86
C MET A 145 2.97 -13.03 -10.12
N ASP A 146 3.55 -14.11 -10.63
CA ASP A 146 4.97 -14.18 -10.97
C ASP A 146 5.31 -13.19 -12.10
N GLU A 147 4.43 -13.05 -13.11
CA GLU A 147 4.54 -12.02 -14.16
C GLU A 147 4.43 -10.58 -13.61
N LEU A 148 3.52 -10.32 -12.66
CA LEU A 148 3.40 -9.01 -12.03
C LEU A 148 4.65 -8.64 -11.22
N GLU A 149 5.26 -9.60 -10.54
CA GLU A 149 6.54 -9.40 -9.86
C GLU A 149 7.67 -9.13 -10.85
N GLY A 150 7.68 -9.84 -11.98
CA GLY A 150 8.60 -9.58 -13.10
C GLY A 150 8.47 -8.15 -13.64
N LEU A 151 7.24 -7.70 -13.89
CA LEU A 151 6.93 -6.35 -14.34
C LEU A 151 7.40 -5.30 -13.32
N MET A 152 7.09 -5.50 -12.04
CA MET A 152 7.53 -4.61 -10.96
C MET A 152 9.06 -4.52 -10.91
N ARG A 153 9.74 -5.66 -11.01
CA ARG A 153 11.21 -5.73 -10.98
C ARG A 153 11.82 -4.97 -12.14
N HIS A 154 11.36 -5.20 -13.37
CA HIS A 154 11.86 -4.47 -14.54
C HIS A 154 11.61 -2.97 -14.43
N TYR A 155 10.45 -2.57 -13.93
CA TYR A 155 10.11 -1.17 -13.74
C TYR A 155 11.00 -0.47 -12.70
N LEU A 156 11.31 -1.16 -11.60
CA LEU A 156 12.24 -0.67 -10.57
C LEU A 156 13.68 -0.63 -11.08
N GLN A 157 14.12 -1.64 -11.84
CA GLN A 157 15.45 -1.67 -12.45
C GLN A 157 15.66 -0.47 -13.39
N ASP A 158 14.68 -0.17 -14.27
CA ASP A 158 14.73 1.02 -15.13
C ASP A 158 14.80 2.31 -14.30
N ALA A 159 14.00 2.41 -13.24
CA ALA A 159 14.02 3.58 -12.35
C ALA A 159 15.38 3.77 -11.66
N ILE A 160 16.04 2.68 -11.25
CA ILE A 160 17.34 2.72 -10.56
C ILE A 160 18.48 3.00 -11.55
N GLN A 161 18.38 2.54 -12.80
CA GLN A 161 19.47 2.59 -13.78
C GLN A 161 19.47 3.85 -14.68
N ARG A 162 18.35 4.59 -14.76
CA ARG A 162 18.21 5.76 -15.66
C ARG A 162 19.25 6.87 -15.44
N ALA A 163 19.94 6.91 -14.31
CA ALA A 163 21.13 7.74 -14.09
C ALA A 163 22.17 7.70 -15.24
N ASN A 164 22.25 6.60 -15.99
CA ASN A 164 23.31 6.39 -16.99
C ASN A 164 22.96 6.84 -18.42
N ARG A 165 21.71 7.21 -18.76
CA ARG A 165 21.35 7.56 -20.15
C ARG A 165 21.36 9.06 -20.44
N ASP A 166 20.96 9.90 -19.49
CA ASP A 166 20.88 11.35 -19.72
C ASP A 166 22.27 12.03 -19.74
N THR A 167 23.27 11.38 -19.16
CA THR A 167 24.68 11.77 -19.23
C THR A 167 25.33 11.47 -20.59
N LEU A 168 24.81 10.52 -21.37
CA LEU A 168 25.36 10.13 -22.68
C LEU A 168 24.73 10.88 -23.86
N THR A 169 23.56 11.48 -23.71
CA THR A 169 22.88 12.28 -24.76
C THR A 169 23.21 13.78 -24.70
N SER A 170 24.01 14.21 -23.72
CA SER A 170 24.43 15.61 -23.56
C SER A 170 25.94 15.83 -23.80
N SER A 171 26.64 14.84 -24.38
CA SER A 171 28.03 14.96 -24.88
C SER A 171 28.03 14.80 -26.39
#